data_AF-A0A7X6V1J5-F1
#
_entry.id   AF-A0A7X6V1J5-F1
#
_cell.length_a   1.000
_cell.length_b   1.000
_cell.length_c   1.000
_cell.angle_alpha   90.00
_cell.angle_beta   90.00
_cell.angle_gamma   90.00
#
_symmetry.space_group_name_H-M   'P 1'
#
loop_
_entity.id
_entity.type
_entity.pdbx_description
1 polymer ?
#
loop_
_entity_poly.entity_id
_entity_poly.type
_entity_poly.pdbx_seq_one_letter_code
_entity_poly.pdbx_strand_id
1 'polypeptide(L)'
;MTRAISRTVLRQMLAKAKRKLAAARRELKAGYWEEATTHAYYAAFHAITAVLATERLEFRSHAQTIGAFNSRFVRTGTFEKESAKILHRLFGNRQLADYDWTFVGDLESAKKDVQDSAALVAQCRDFIKQFELDPTSTSTSNSSKTALPKTASAKKPKGERA
;
A
#
# COMPACT_ATOMS: atom_id res chain seq x y z
N MET A 1 7.01 3.69 -29.21
CA MET A 1 6.30 4.80 -28.53
C MET A 1 5.79 4.30 -27.20
N THR A 2 6.42 4.69 -26.08
CA THR A 2 6.04 4.21 -24.74
C THR A 2 4.77 4.93 -24.29
N ARG A 3 3.63 4.24 -24.35
CA ARG A 3 2.32 4.80 -23.97
C ARG A 3 2.35 5.17 -22.49
N ALA A 4 2.03 6.43 -22.15
CA ALA A 4 1.83 6.85 -20.77
C ALA A 4 0.78 5.95 -20.11
N ILE A 5 0.97 5.59 -18.84
CA ILE A 5 -0.02 4.82 -18.11
C ILE A 5 -1.31 5.62 -18.03
N SER A 6 -2.41 5.00 -18.44
CA SER A 6 -3.69 5.68 -18.45
C SER A 6 -4.19 5.87 -17.02
N ARG A 7 -4.61 7.09 -16.68
CA ARG A 7 -5.28 7.41 -15.41
C ARG A 7 -6.45 6.45 -15.15
N THR A 8 -7.15 6.04 -16.21
CA THR A 8 -8.20 5.02 -16.14
C THR A 8 -7.69 3.69 -15.58
N VAL A 9 -6.50 3.24 -15.98
CA VAL A 9 -5.90 1.98 -15.48
C VAL A 9 -5.58 2.10 -14.00
N LEU A 10 -4.96 3.21 -13.56
CA LEU A 10 -4.68 3.44 -12.13
C LEU A 10 -5.97 3.41 -11.29
N ARG A 11 -7.04 4.06 -11.77
CA ARG A 11 -8.35 4.05 -11.11
C ARG A 11 -8.96 2.65 -11.06
N GLN A 12 -8.82 1.85 -12.12
CA GLN A 12 -9.29 0.46 -12.14
C GLN A 12 -8.52 -0.44 -11.16
N MET A 13 -7.20 -0.26 -11.03
CA MET A 13 -6.38 -0.97 -10.05
C MET A 13 -6.79 -0.61 -8.63
N LEU A 14 -6.97 0.67 -8.32
CA LEU A 14 -7.51 1.12 -7.03
C LEU A 14 -8.94 0.62 -6.79
N ALA A 15 -9.78 0.55 -7.82
CA ALA A 15 -11.12 -0.02 -7.68
C ALA A 15 -11.06 -1.52 -7.32
N LYS A 16 -10.10 -2.26 -7.88
CA LYS A 16 -9.84 -3.66 -7.50
C LYS A 16 -9.38 -3.77 -6.04
N ALA A 17 -8.45 -2.92 -5.60
CA ALA A 17 -8.02 -2.85 -4.21
C ALA A 17 -9.20 -2.60 -3.26
N LYS A 18 -10.06 -1.63 -3.58
CA LYS A 18 -11.27 -1.32 -2.80
C LYS A 18 -12.26 -2.48 -2.73
N ARG A 19 -12.47 -3.21 -3.82
CA ARG A 19 -13.34 -4.40 -3.82
C ARG A 19 -12.80 -5.50 -2.91
N LYS A 20 -11.48 -5.74 -2.92
CA LYS A 20 -10.83 -6.69 -2.01
C LYS A 20 -10.94 -6.25 -0.55
N LEU A 21 -10.73 -4.96 -0.26
CA LEU A 21 -10.91 -4.45 1.11
C LEU A 21 -12.37 -4.57 1.59
N ALA A 22 -13.33 -4.34 0.70
CA ALA A 22 -14.74 -4.53 1.03
C ALA A 22 -15.07 -6.01 1.29
N ALA A 23 -14.45 -6.95 0.58
CA ALA A 23 -14.56 -8.38 0.87
C ALA A 23 -14.00 -8.70 2.25
N ALA A 24 -12.76 -8.26 2.52
CA ALA A 24 -12.09 -8.48 3.80
C ALA A 24 -12.92 -8.01 5.00
N ARG A 25 -13.59 -6.86 4.87
CA ARG A 25 -14.50 -6.34 5.92
C ARG A 25 -15.75 -7.19 6.13
N ARG A 26 -16.32 -7.78 5.07
CA ARG A 26 -17.48 -8.66 5.17
C ARG A 26 -17.10 -9.98 5.82
N GLU A 27 -15.98 -10.56 5.40
CA GLU A 27 -15.43 -11.81 5.95
C GLU A 27 -15.10 -11.67 7.43
N LEU A 28 -14.44 -10.57 7.82
CA LEU A 28 -14.17 -10.27 9.22
C LEU A 28 -15.45 -10.22 10.06
N LYS A 29 -16.50 -9.57 9.53
CA LYS A 29 -17.80 -9.48 10.22
C LYS A 29 -18.49 -10.84 10.34
N ALA A 30 -18.27 -11.72 9.37
CA ALA A 30 -18.88 -13.04 9.32
C ALA A 30 -18.08 -14.13 10.07
N GLY A 31 -16.90 -13.80 10.61
CA GLY A 31 -16.05 -14.76 11.32
C GLY A 31 -15.07 -15.53 10.42
N TYR A 32 -15.01 -15.21 9.12
CA TYR A 32 -14.08 -15.79 8.15
C TYR A 32 -12.74 -15.06 8.23
N TRP A 33 -11.98 -15.30 9.30
CA TRP A 33 -10.80 -14.52 9.65
C TRP A 33 -9.61 -14.75 8.70
N GLU A 34 -9.45 -15.97 8.19
CA GLU A 34 -8.43 -16.33 7.22
C GLU A 34 -8.69 -15.67 5.87
N GLU A 35 -9.92 -15.75 5.37
CA GLU A 35 -10.33 -15.07 4.14
C GLU A 35 -10.20 -13.55 4.27
N ALA A 36 -10.57 -13.00 5.42
CA ALA A 36 -10.41 -11.58 5.72
C ALA A 36 -8.94 -11.16 5.63
N THR A 37 -8.04 -11.97 6.18
CA THR A 37 -6.58 -11.76 6.14
C THR A 37 -6.05 -11.82 4.70
N THR A 38 -6.43 -12.83 3.93
CA THR A 38 -6.05 -12.98 2.52
C THR A 38 -6.54 -11.81 1.69
N HIS A 39 -7.79 -11.39 1.84
CA HIS A 39 -8.33 -10.25 1.11
C HIS A 39 -7.80 -8.90 1.58
N ALA A 40 -7.44 -8.74 2.85
CA ALA A 40 -6.72 -7.57 3.33
C ALA A 40 -5.35 -7.46 2.64
N TYR A 41 -4.60 -8.56 2.54
CA TYR A 41 -3.35 -8.59 1.78
C TYR A 41 -3.55 -8.18 0.31
N TYR A 42 -4.49 -8.80 -0.40
CA TYR A 42 -4.70 -8.49 -1.82
C TYR A 42 -5.18 -7.05 -2.06
N ALA A 43 -5.90 -6.46 -1.12
CA ALA A 43 -6.28 -5.05 -1.18
C ALA A 43 -5.04 -4.14 -1.14
N ALA A 44 -4.15 -4.36 -0.16
CA ALA A 44 -2.89 -3.63 -0.04
C ALA A 44 -1.99 -3.87 -1.26
N PHE A 45 -1.86 -5.12 -1.70
CA PHE A 45 -1.07 -5.51 -2.86
C PHE A 45 -1.50 -4.75 -4.12
N HIS A 46 -2.79 -4.78 -4.47
CA HIS A 46 -3.27 -4.06 -5.65
C HIS A 46 -3.11 -2.55 -5.54
N ALA A 47 -3.20 -1.98 -4.34
CA ALA A 47 -2.98 -0.56 -4.13
C ALA A 47 -1.51 -0.16 -4.37
N ILE A 48 -0.55 -0.92 -3.84
CA ILE A 48 0.88 -0.64 -4.08
C ILE A 48 1.30 -0.92 -5.52
N THR A 49 0.68 -1.90 -6.20
CA THR A 49 0.90 -2.11 -7.63
C THR A 49 0.46 -0.88 -8.43
N ALA A 50 -0.65 -0.25 -8.06
CA ALA A 50 -1.11 0.98 -8.71
C ALA A 50 -0.12 2.15 -8.48
N VAL A 51 0.49 2.24 -7.30
CA VAL A 51 1.54 3.23 -7.01
C VAL A 51 2.79 2.97 -7.87
N LEU A 52 3.28 1.74 -7.96
CA LEU A 52 4.42 1.39 -8.81
C LEU A 52 4.17 1.68 -10.29
N ALA A 53 2.94 1.48 -10.74
CA ALA A 53 2.50 1.77 -12.10
C ALA A 53 2.65 3.26 -12.45
N THR A 54 2.61 4.19 -11.48
CA THR A 54 2.91 5.62 -11.74
C THR A 54 4.33 5.86 -12.24
N GLU A 55 5.28 5.00 -11.86
CA GLU A 55 6.66 4.99 -12.35
C GLU A 55 6.89 3.98 -13.48
N ARG A 56 5.81 3.40 -14.04
CA ARG A 56 5.86 2.37 -15.10
C ARG A 56 6.60 1.10 -14.69
N LEU A 57 6.56 0.78 -13.40
CA LEU A 57 7.16 -0.44 -12.85
C LEU A 57 6.10 -1.53 -12.73
N GLU A 58 6.38 -2.69 -13.29
CA GLU A 58 5.53 -3.89 -13.21
C GLU A 58 6.40 -5.11 -12.89
N PHE A 59 5.86 -6.01 -12.06
CA PHE A 59 6.57 -7.19 -11.57
C PHE A 59 5.68 -8.42 -11.64
N ARG A 60 6.31 -9.58 -11.78
CA ARG A 60 5.60 -10.87 -11.95
C ARG A 60 5.39 -11.62 -10.65
N SER A 61 6.06 -11.22 -9.56
CA SER A 61 5.93 -11.87 -8.26
C SER A 61 5.56 -10.89 -7.15
N HIS A 62 4.93 -11.45 -6.11
CA HIS A 62 4.56 -10.72 -4.89
C HIS A 62 5.78 -10.11 -4.20
N ALA A 63 6.84 -10.89 -4.01
CA ALA A 63 8.08 -10.45 -3.38
C ALA A 63 8.76 -9.31 -4.16
N GLN A 64 8.83 -9.42 -5.50
CA GLN A 64 9.40 -8.36 -6.32
C GLN A 64 8.58 -7.06 -6.24
N THR A 65 7.26 -7.16 -6.27
CA THR A 65 6.37 -6.00 -6.14
C THR A 65 6.56 -5.30 -4.79
N ILE A 66 6.56 -6.05 -3.69
CA ILE A 66 6.76 -5.50 -2.34
C ILE A 66 8.15 -4.87 -2.21
N GLY A 67 9.20 -5.58 -2.67
CA GLY A 67 10.58 -5.08 -2.64
C GLY A 67 10.75 -3.78 -3.44
N ALA A 68 10.13 -3.70 -4.62
CA ALA A 68 10.15 -2.50 -5.44
C ALA A 68 9.43 -1.33 -4.77
N PHE A 69 8.24 -1.55 -4.21
CA PHE A 69 7.51 -0.52 -3.47
C PHE A 69 8.34 0.00 -2.28
N ASN A 70 8.92 -0.91 -1.50
CA ASN A 70 9.76 -0.55 -0.36
C ASN A 70 10.99 0.27 -0.79
N SER A 71 11.65 -0.14 -1.86
CA SER A 71 12.84 0.55 -2.38
C SER A 71 12.53 1.94 -2.94
N ARG A 72 11.45 2.06 -3.74
CA ARG A 72 11.13 3.28 -4.49
C ARG A 72 10.37 4.32 -3.67
N PHE A 73 9.52 3.87 -2.75
CA PHE A 73 8.56 4.75 -2.06
C PHE A 73 8.75 4.81 -0.54
N VAL A 74 9.15 3.70 0.11
CA VAL A 74 9.34 3.70 1.56
C VAL A 74 10.74 4.21 1.95
N ARG A 75 11.79 3.68 1.32
CA ARG A 75 13.18 4.06 1.62
C ARG A 75 13.49 5.52 1.26
N THR A 76 12.81 6.05 0.26
CA THR A 76 12.89 7.45 -0.18
C THR A 76 12.09 8.41 0.70
N GLY A 77 11.22 7.87 1.58
CA GLY A 77 10.42 8.64 2.53
C GLY A 77 9.09 9.17 1.98
N THR A 78 8.68 8.75 0.79
CA THR A 78 7.35 9.07 0.23
C THR A 78 6.23 8.38 1.02
N PHE A 79 6.48 7.16 1.49
CA PHE A 79 5.63 6.41 2.41
C PHE A 79 6.40 6.13 3.70
N GLU A 80 5.68 6.03 4.82
CA GLU A 80 6.30 5.76 6.11
C GLU A 80 6.90 4.35 6.19
N LYS A 81 7.94 4.19 7.01
CA LYS A 81 8.59 2.90 7.27
C LYS A 81 7.61 1.82 7.75
N GLU A 82 6.53 2.22 8.41
CA GLU A 82 5.50 1.31 8.88
C GLU A 82 4.79 0.59 7.74
N SER A 83 4.67 1.22 6.56
CA SER A 83 4.08 0.60 5.36
C SER A 83 4.81 -0.69 4.96
N ALA A 84 6.15 -0.71 5.07
CA ALA A 84 6.95 -1.90 4.75
C ALA A 84 6.68 -3.03 5.76
N LYS A 85 6.55 -2.70 7.05
CA LYS A 85 6.25 -3.69 8.10
C LYS A 85 4.85 -4.28 7.91
N ILE A 86 3.86 -3.42 7.62
CA ILE A 86 2.49 -3.83 7.31
C ILE A 86 2.49 -4.79 6.12
N LEU A 87 3.14 -4.45 5.01
CA LEU A 87 3.19 -5.29 3.82
C LEU A 87 3.85 -6.66 4.08
N HIS A 88 4.95 -6.68 4.84
CA HIS A 88 5.62 -7.93 5.18
C HIS A 88 4.73 -8.82 6.06
N ARG A 89 4.07 -8.25 7.08
CA ARG A 89 3.14 -9.00 7.94
C ARG A 89 1.95 -9.52 7.16
N LEU A 90 1.27 -8.67 6.39
CA LEU A 90 0.13 -9.07 5.56
C LEU A 90 0.51 -10.19 4.57
N PHE A 91 1.70 -10.11 3.96
CA PHE A 91 2.17 -11.15 3.06
C PHE A 91 2.39 -12.47 3.79
N GLY A 92 3.05 -12.45 4.95
CA GLY A 92 3.26 -13.65 5.77
C GLY A 92 1.94 -14.27 6.25
N ASN A 93 1.04 -13.46 6.81
CA ASN A 93 -0.25 -13.92 7.30
C ASN A 93 -1.10 -14.51 6.17
N ARG A 94 -1.08 -13.92 4.97
CA ARG A 94 -1.75 -14.50 3.79
C ARG A 94 -1.14 -15.84 3.39
N GLN A 95 0.18 -16.03 3.50
CA GLN A 95 0.79 -17.32 3.16
C GLN A 95 0.32 -18.43 4.11
N LEU A 96 0.19 -18.11 5.41
CA LEU A 96 -0.36 -19.04 6.39
C LEU A 96 -1.83 -19.33 6.07
N ALA A 97 -2.66 -18.29 5.91
CA ALA A 97 -4.09 -18.43 5.65
C ALA A 97 -4.42 -19.22 4.37
N ASP A 98 -3.64 -19.05 3.28
CA ASP A 98 -3.97 -19.70 2.00
C ASP A 98 -3.40 -21.12 1.84
N TYR A 99 -2.36 -21.49 2.59
CA TYR A 99 -1.60 -22.73 2.32
C TYR A 99 -1.26 -23.59 3.53
N ASP A 100 -1.41 -23.07 4.75
CA ASP A 100 -1.19 -23.86 5.96
C ASP A 100 -2.51 -24.44 6.47
N TRP A 101 -2.70 -25.74 6.26
CA TRP A 101 -3.90 -26.49 6.67
C TRP A 101 -4.10 -26.55 8.18
N THR A 102 -3.05 -26.22 8.96
CA THR A 102 -3.06 -26.24 10.42
C THR A 102 -3.19 -24.86 11.03
N PHE A 103 -3.09 -23.81 10.21
CA PHE A 103 -3.31 -22.45 10.66
C PHE A 103 -4.79 -22.25 10.99
N VAL A 104 -5.04 -21.62 12.13
CA VAL A 104 -6.37 -21.16 12.54
C VAL A 104 -6.25 -19.67 12.79
N GLY A 105 -6.92 -18.88 11.96
CA GLY A 105 -6.95 -17.44 12.13
C GLY A 105 -7.62 -17.02 13.44
N ASP A 106 -7.39 -15.78 13.86
CA ASP A 106 -8.06 -15.18 15.01
C ASP A 106 -8.61 -13.79 14.68
N LEU A 107 -9.61 -13.36 15.46
CA LEU A 107 -10.30 -12.09 15.25
C LEU A 107 -9.37 -10.88 15.39
N GLU A 108 -8.43 -10.89 16.34
CA GLU A 108 -7.57 -9.74 16.61
C GLU A 108 -6.58 -9.52 15.46
N SER A 109 -5.92 -10.59 15.03
CA SER A 109 -5.00 -10.59 13.89
C SER A 109 -5.71 -10.17 12.60
N ALA A 110 -6.85 -10.79 12.28
CA ALA A 110 -7.61 -10.46 11.08
C ALA A 110 -8.13 -9.02 11.11
N LYS A 111 -8.61 -8.54 12.26
CA LYS A 111 -9.04 -7.15 12.43
C LYS A 111 -7.89 -6.18 12.20
N LYS A 112 -6.71 -6.48 12.75
CA LYS A 112 -5.50 -5.66 12.58
C LYS A 112 -5.08 -5.62 11.10
N ASP A 113 -5.14 -6.76 10.41
CA ASP A 113 -4.77 -6.84 8.99
C ASP A 113 -5.73 -6.05 8.10
N VAL A 114 -7.05 -6.13 8.37
CA VAL A 114 -8.06 -5.33 7.67
C VAL A 114 -7.86 -3.82 7.92
N GLN A 115 -7.52 -3.43 9.15
CA GLN A 115 -7.28 -2.03 9.51
C GLN A 115 -6.01 -1.47 8.85
N ASP A 116 -4.89 -2.17 8.96
CA ASP A 116 -3.62 -1.76 8.38
C ASP A 116 -3.69 -1.72 6.85
N SER A 117 -4.35 -2.71 6.23
CA SER A 117 -4.61 -2.71 4.79
C SER A 117 -5.49 -1.52 4.37
N ALA A 118 -6.55 -1.20 5.14
CA ALA A 118 -7.38 -0.03 4.85
C ALA A 118 -6.59 1.28 4.89
N ALA A 119 -5.71 1.45 5.88
CA ALA A 119 -4.86 2.62 6.00
C ALA A 119 -3.92 2.74 4.80
N LEU A 120 -3.26 1.64 4.41
CA LEU A 120 -2.33 1.64 3.28
C LEU A 120 -3.04 1.87 1.93
N VAL A 121 -4.22 1.31 1.73
CA VAL A 121 -5.07 1.57 0.55
C VAL A 121 -5.46 3.05 0.47
N ALA A 122 -5.79 3.68 1.61
CA ALA A 122 -6.10 5.11 1.65
C ALA A 122 -4.89 5.97 1.28
N GLN A 123 -3.70 5.66 1.84
CA GLN A 123 -2.45 6.36 1.49
C GLN A 123 -2.13 6.24 -0.02
N CYS A 124 -2.25 5.03 -0.59
CA CYS A 124 -2.02 4.80 -2.03
C CYS A 124 -3.01 5.56 -2.91
N ARG A 125 -4.29 5.61 -2.51
CA ARG A 125 -5.32 6.41 -3.20
C ARG A 125 -4.95 7.89 -3.19
N ASP A 126 -4.53 8.41 -2.06
CA ASP A 126 -4.22 9.83 -1.91
C ASP A 126 -2.95 10.21 -2.69
N PHE A 127 -1.94 9.34 -2.70
CA PHE A 127 -0.78 9.46 -3.58
C PHE A 127 -1.18 9.53 -5.06
N ILE A 128 -2.01 8.60 -5.54
CA ILE A 128 -2.45 8.59 -6.95
C ILE A 128 -3.28 9.83 -7.28
N LYS A 129 -4.11 10.31 -6.35
CA LYS A 129 -4.87 11.56 -6.53
C LYS A 129 -3.92 12.75 -6.71
N GLN A 130 -2.86 12.85 -5.91
CA GLN A 130 -1.85 13.90 -6.06
C GLN A 130 -1.11 13.79 -7.39
N PHE A 131 -0.71 12.57 -7.78
CA PHE A 131 -0.09 12.30 -9.08
C PHE A 131 -0.99 12.71 -10.27
N GLU A 132 -2.30 12.47 -10.19
CA GLU A 132 -3.25 12.91 -11.22
C GLU A 132 -3.44 14.43 -11.28
N LEU A 133 -3.22 15.15 -10.18
CA LEU A 133 -3.37 16.61 -10.14
C LEU A 133 -2.12 17.37 -10.62
N ASP A 134 -0.97 16.70 -10.69
CA ASP A 134 0.27 17.29 -11.17
C ASP A 134 0.28 17.36 -12.71
N PRO A 135 0.33 18.56 -13.33
CA PRO A 135 0.36 18.71 -14.79
C PRO A 135 1.68 18.23 -15.42
N THR A 136 2.75 18.07 -14.63
CA THR A 136 4.06 17.59 -15.11
C THR A 136 4.18 16.07 -15.10
N SER A 137 3.29 15.35 -14.39
CA SER A 137 3.34 13.88 -14.25
C SER A 137 3.08 13.10 -15.54
N THR A 138 2.49 13.76 -16.54
CA THR A 138 2.28 13.19 -17.89
C THR A 138 3.46 13.39 -18.84
N SER A 139 4.45 14.21 -18.48
CA SER A 139 5.62 14.51 -19.32
C SER A 139 6.89 14.53 -18.47
N THR A 140 7.56 13.39 -18.33
CA THR A 140 8.97 13.43 -17.93
C THR A 140 9.74 12.24 -18.51
N SER A 141 10.50 12.55 -19.55
CA SER A 141 11.83 12.00 -19.82
C SER A 141 12.73 12.13 -18.59
N ASN A 142 13.62 11.17 -18.40
CA ASN A 142 14.73 11.14 -17.43
C ASN A 142 15.15 12.50 -16.86
N SER A 143 15.02 12.68 -15.54
CA SER A 143 16.11 12.95 -14.59
C SER A 143 15.58 13.56 -13.27
N SER A 144 16.12 13.06 -12.16
CA SER A 144 16.37 13.78 -10.91
C SER A 144 15.20 14.41 -10.12
N LYS A 145 14.93 13.78 -8.96
CA LYS A 145 14.50 14.40 -7.68
C LYS A 145 13.35 15.41 -7.72
N THR A 146 12.19 14.97 -7.26
CA THR A 146 11.24 15.86 -6.56
C THR A 146 10.75 15.14 -5.31
N ALA A 147 11.39 15.45 -4.19
CA ALA A 147 10.85 15.11 -2.88
C ALA A 147 9.69 16.08 -2.58
N LEU A 148 8.50 15.56 -2.27
CA LEU A 148 7.40 16.38 -1.76
C LEU A 148 7.83 17.07 -0.46
N PRO A 149 7.34 18.30 -0.20
CA PRO A 149 7.74 19.07 0.97
C PRO A 149 7.27 18.39 2.25
N LYS A 150 8.23 18.04 3.12
CA LYS A 150 7.95 17.64 4.50
C LYS A 150 7.34 18.84 5.22
N THR A 151 6.11 18.70 5.70
CA THR A 151 5.53 19.63 6.67
C THR A 151 6.40 19.61 7.93
N ALA A 152 6.96 20.76 8.28
CA ALA A 152 7.79 20.93 9.45
C ALA A 152 6.95 20.73 10.73
N SER A 153 7.17 19.61 11.44
CA SER A 153 6.75 19.51 12.84
C SER A 153 7.73 20.30 13.69
N ALA A 154 7.22 21.37 14.31
CA ALA A 154 7.93 22.21 15.25
C ALA A 154 8.44 21.38 16.44
N LYS A 155 9.74 21.51 16.68
CA LYS A 155 10.48 20.90 17.80
C LYS A 155 10.19 21.75 19.05
N LYS A 156 9.51 21.20 20.05
CA LYS A 156 9.44 21.81 21.39
C LYS A 156 10.85 21.85 22.01
N PRO A 157 11.29 22.97 22.59
CA PRO A 157 12.56 23.00 23.31
C PRO A 157 12.47 22.25 24.64
N LYS A 158 13.54 21.52 24.96
CA LYS A 158 13.78 20.90 26.26
C LYS A 158 14.42 21.92 27.19
N GLY A 159 13.85 22.05 28.38
CA GLY A 159 14.58 22.23 29.63
C GLY A 159 14.65 23.64 30.19
N GLU A 160 14.09 23.82 31.38
CA GLU A 160 14.76 24.55 32.46
C GLU A 160 14.39 23.90 33.81
N ARG A 161 15.38 23.82 34.68
CA ARG A 161 15.35 23.20 36.01
C ARG A 161 14.73 24.16 37.02
N ALA A 162 13.92 23.63 37.93
CA ALA A 162 13.88 23.97 39.35
C ALA A 162 13.32 22.77 40.12
#